data_AF-A0AAD7Q4N2-F1
#
_entry.id   AF-A0AAD7Q4N2-F1
#
_cell.length_a   1.000
_cell.length_b   1.000
_cell.length_c   1.000
_cell.angle_alpha   90.00
_cell.angle_beta   90.00
_cell.angle_gamma   90.00
#
_symmetry.space_group_name_H-M   'P 1'
#
loop_
_entity.id
_entity.type
_entity.pdbx_description
1 polymer ?
#
loop_
_entity_poly.entity_id
_entity_poly.type
_entity_poly.pdbx_seq_one_letter_code
_entity_poly.pdbx_strand_id
1 'polypeptide(L)'
;MWKGVVVAYIVVGLCYFPVALVGYYIYGNKVEDNILISLEKPKWLIIAANMFVVVHVIGSYQLFAMPVFDMIETVLVKKLHFPPSFLLRFVARNTYVAFTMLVAIAFPFFGALLGFFGGFAFAPTTYFLPCIMWLVIYKPKKFSLSWFTNWICIILGFLLMILSPIGALRNIIVNHKDYKFFN
;
A
#
# COMPACT_ATOMS: atom_id res chain seq x y z
N MET A 1 -17.55 -18.84 -1.78
CA MET A 1 -16.55 -17.75 -1.70
C MET A 1 -15.28 -18.03 -2.51
N TRP A 2 -14.70 -19.24 -2.48
CA TRP A 2 -13.48 -19.60 -3.22
C TRP A 2 -13.49 -19.25 -4.72
N LYS A 3 -14.54 -19.62 -5.47
CA LYS A 3 -14.66 -19.32 -6.91
C LYS A 3 -14.59 -17.82 -7.20
N GLY A 4 -15.19 -16.98 -6.35
CA GLY A 4 -15.14 -15.52 -6.49
C GLY A 4 -13.74 -14.98 -6.27
N VAL A 5 -13.03 -15.49 -5.26
CA VAL A 5 -11.63 -15.12 -5.00
C VAL A 5 -10.73 -15.50 -6.19
N VAL A 6 -10.88 -16.72 -6.72
CA VAL A 6 -10.10 -17.17 -7.88
C VAL A 6 -10.35 -16.27 -9.09
N VAL A 7 -11.61 -15.96 -9.41
CA VAL A 7 -11.93 -15.06 -10.53
C VAL A 7 -11.35 -13.67 -10.30
N ALA A 8 -11.46 -13.12 -9.09
CA ALA A 8 -10.90 -11.81 -8.76
C ALA A 8 -9.38 -11.77 -8.98
N TYR A 9 -8.63 -12.77 -8.52
CA TYR A 9 -7.17 -12.82 -8.72
C TYR A 9 -6.78 -13.00 -10.19
N ILE A 10 -7.56 -13.75 -10.98
CA ILE A 10 -7.35 -13.86 -12.42
C ILE A 10 -7.51 -12.48 -13.08
N VAL A 11 -8.57 -11.75 -12.74
CA VAL A 11 -8.81 -10.40 -13.27
C VAL A 11 -7.67 -9.44 -12.87
N VAL A 12 -7.24 -9.47 -11.61
CA VAL A 12 -6.09 -8.67 -11.15
C VAL A 12 -4.83 -8.99 -11.96
N GLY A 13 -4.53 -10.27 -12.15
CA GLY A 13 -3.40 -10.70 -12.98
C GLY A 13 -3.50 -10.18 -14.41
N LEU A 14 -4.67 -10.28 -15.03
CA LEU A 14 -4.93 -9.76 -16.38
C LEU A 14 -4.79 -8.24 -16.47
N CYS A 15 -5.05 -7.49 -15.41
CA CYS A 15 -4.84 -6.04 -15.40
C CYS A 15 -3.37 -5.67 -15.16
N TYR A 16 -2.66 -6.39 -14.30
CA TYR A 16 -1.30 -6.01 -13.87
C TYR A 16 -0.21 -6.55 -14.78
N PHE A 17 -0.27 -7.81 -15.20
CA PHE A 17 0.81 -8.42 -15.99
C PHE A 17 1.00 -7.76 -17.35
N PRO A 18 -0.03 -7.45 -18.15
CA PRO A 18 0.18 -6.78 -19.43
C PRO A 18 0.81 -5.40 -19.27
N VAL A 19 0.36 -4.61 -18.30
CA VAL A 19 0.91 -3.27 -18.04
C VAL A 19 2.39 -3.36 -17.63
N ALA A 20 2.73 -4.29 -16.74
CA ALA A 20 4.11 -4.49 -16.30
C ALA A 20 5.02 -5.00 -17.45
N LEU A 21 4.57 -6.03 -18.19
CA LEU A 21 5.37 -6.64 -19.26
C LEU A 21 5.56 -5.69 -20.45
N VAL A 22 4.49 -5.05 -20.92
CA VAL A 22 4.56 -4.10 -22.04
C VAL A 22 5.29 -2.83 -21.64
N GLY A 23 5.04 -2.31 -20.42
CA GLY A 23 5.75 -1.15 -19.89
C GLY A 23 7.27 -1.38 -19.84
N TYR A 24 7.69 -2.52 -19.27
CA TYR A 24 9.11 -2.87 -19.22
C TYR A 24 9.69 -3.13 -20.62
N TYR A 25 8.94 -3.75 -21.54
CA TYR A 25 9.39 -3.99 -22.91
C TYR A 25 9.70 -2.68 -23.67
N ILE A 26 8.89 -1.64 -23.46
CA ILE A 26 9.06 -0.34 -24.15
C ILE A 26 10.13 0.52 -23.49
N TYR A 27 10.12 0.64 -22.16
CA TYR A 27 10.96 1.58 -21.42
C TYR A 27 12.25 0.97 -20.88
N GLY A 28 12.33 -0.35 -20.77
CA GLY A 28 13.45 -1.07 -20.17
C GLY A 28 13.79 -0.52 -18.78
N ASN A 29 15.09 -0.29 -18.56
CA ASN A 29 15.61 0.24 -17.29
C ASN A 29 15.30 1.72 -17.03
N LYS A 30 14.66 2.43 -17.98
CA LYS A 30 14.25 3.84 -17.80
C LYS A 30 12.84 3.98 -17.23
N VAL A 31 12.18 2.87 -16.90
CA VAL A 31 10.83 2.91 -16.33
C VAL A 31 10.87 3.49 -14.92
N GLU A 32 10.01 4.46 -14.66
CA GLU A 32 9.84 5.07 -13.34
C GLU A 32 8.85 4.26 -12.51
N ASP A 33 8.92 4.40 -11.17
CA ASP A 33 8.00 3.73 -10.24
C ASP A 33 6.53 4.03 -10.56
N ASN A 34 6.25 5.27 -11.00
CA ASN A 34 4.99 5.64 -11.60
C ASN A 34 5.13 5.70 -13.12
N ILE A 35 4.59 4.67 -13.78
CA ILE A 35 4.61 4.53 -15.25
C ILE A 35 4.07 5.76 -15.99
N LEU A 36 3.16 6.54 -15.39
CA LEU A 36 2.60 7.73 -16.01
C LEU A 36 3.64 8.84 -16.19
N ILE A 37 4.71 8.84 -15.40
CA ILE A 37 5.83 9.78 -15.52
C ILE A 37 6.74 9.39 -16.68
N SER A 38 6.85 8.09 -17.00
CA SER A 38 7.63 7.59 -18.13
C SER A 38 6.96 7.84 -19.50
N LEU A 39 5.66 8.17 -19.53
CA LEU A 39 4.94 8.44 -20.77
C LEU A 39 5.29 9.83 -21.31
N GLU A 40 5.84 9.90 -22.53
CA GLU A 40 6.20 11.18 -23.16
C GLU A 40 5.16 11.69 -24.18
N LYS A 41 4.49 10.79 -24.91
CA LYS A 41 3.53 11.14 -25.99
C LYS A 41 2.43 10.07 -26.13
N PRO A 42 1.22 10.43 -26.61
CA PRO A 42 0.71 11.79 -26.83
C PRO A 42 0.19 12.44 -25.54
N LYS A 43 0.34 13.77 -25.44
CA LYS A 43 0.01 14.54 -24.21
C LYS A 43 -1.44 14.41 -23.75
N TRP A 44 -2.40 14.37 -24.68
CA TRP A 44 -3.83 14.28 -24.35
C TRP A 44 -4.17 13.00 -23.57
N LEU A 45 -3.52 11.88 -23.93
CA LEU A 45 -3.75 10.58 -23.30
C LEU A 45 -3.18 10.55 -21.88
N ILE A 46 -2.00 11.15 -21.69
CA ILE A 46 -1.36 11.29 -20.38
C ILE A 46 -2.23 12.14 -19.45
N ILE A 47 -2.79 13.24 -19.95
CA ILE A 47 -3.70 14.10 -19.17
C ILE A 47 -4.96 13.32 -18.79
N ALA A 48 -5.57 12.60 -19.73
CA ALA A 48 -6.75 11.78 -19.45
C ALA A 48 -6.47 10.69 -18.41
N ALA A 49 -5.33 9.99 -18.52
CA ALA A 49 -4.93 8.96 -17.56
C ALA A 49 -4.72 9.55 -16.15
N ASN A 50 -4.04 10.69 -16.05
CA ASN A 50 -3.86 11.36 -14.76
C ASN A 50 -5.20 11.83 -14.16
N MET A 51 -6.13 12.34 -14.98
CA MET A 51 -7.47 12.69 -14.51
C MET A 51 -8.24 11.50 -13.94
N PHE A 52 -8.16 10.32 -14.58
CA PHE A 52 -8.77 9.11 -14.03
C PHE A 52 -8.14 8.69 -12.71
N VAL A 53 -6.81 8.79 -12.58
CA VAL A 53 -6.13 8.52 -11.31
C VAL A 53 -6.61 9.49 -10.21
N VAL A 54 -6.73 10.78 -10.51
CA VAL A 54 -7.24 11.77 -9.55
C VAL A 54 -8.65 11.40 -9.07
N VAL A 55 -9.57 11.14 -9.99
CA VAL A 55 -10.96 10.77 -9.65
C VAL A 55 -10.99 9.49 -8.80
N HIS A 56 -10.21 8.47 -9.19
CA HIS A 56 -10.11 7.22 -8.46
C HIS A 56 -9.55 7.42 -7.03
N VAL A 57 -8.47 8.19 -6.88
CA VAL A 57 -7.79 8.40 -5.59
C VAL A 57 -8.65 9.23 -4.64
N ILE A 58 -9.40 10.23 -5.13
CA ILE A 58 -10.34 10.99 -4.30
C ILE A 58 -11.40 10.04 -3.70
N GLY A 59 -11.98 9.17 -4.53
CA GLY A 59 -12.98 8.21 -4.08
C GLY A 59 -12.41 7.17 -3.10
N SER A 60 -11.25 6.60 -3.41
CA SER A 60 -10.63 5.58 -2.56
C SER A 60 -10.14 6.15 -1.23
N TYR A 61 -9.57 7.37 -1.21
CA TYR A 61 -9.18 8.05 0.02
C TYR A 61 -10.37 8.18 0.98
N GLN A 62 -11.54 8.60 0.47
CA GLN A 62 -12.72 8.75 1.32
C GLN A 62 -13.18 7.42 1.93
N LEU A 63 -13.10 6.32 1.17
CA LEU A 63 -13.46 4.98 1.66
C LEU A 63 -12.46 4.47 2.71
N PHE A 64 -11.15 4.65 2.48
CA PHE A 64 -10.11 4.17 3.39
C PHE A 64 -9.94 5.04 4.64
N ALA A 65 -10.25 6.34 4.56
CA ALA A 65 -10.14 7.24 5.70
C ALA A 65 -11.27 7.06 6.73
N MET A 66 -12.45 6.57 6.32
CA MET A 66 -13.61 6.41 7.21
C MET A 66 -13.31 5.52 8.45
N PRO A 67 -12.75 4.30 8.31
CA PRO A 67 -12.38 3.48 9.47
C PRO A 67 -11.33 4.15 10.37
N VAL A 68 -10.41 4.93 9.78
CA VAL A 68 -9.39 5.64 10.55
C VAL A 68 -10.01 6.77 11.35
N PHE A 69 -10.93 7.53 10.76
CA PHE A 69 -11.69 8.56 11.47
C PHE A 69 -12.49 7.99 12.63
N ASP A 70 -13.14 6.85 12.43
CA ASP A 70 -13.92 6.17 13.48
C ASP A 70 -13.01 5.69 14.61
N MET A 71 -11.82 5.16 14.28
CA MET A 71 -10.82 4.77 15.28
C MET A 71 -10.31 5.96 16.10
N ILE A 72 -9.98 7.08 15.44
CA ILE A 72 -9.52 8.31 16.11
C ILE A 72 -10.61 8.84 17.04
N GLU A 73 -11.85 8.95 16.55
CA GLU A 73 -12.99 9.42 17.35
C GLU A 73 -13.24 8.49 18.54
N THR A 74 -13.17 7.17 18.34
CA THR A 74 -13.31 6.19 19.42
C THR A 74 -12.26 6.40 20.51
N VAL A 75 -11.00 6.68 20.15
CA VAL A 75 -9.95 6.97 21.13
C VAL A 75 -10.21 8.30 21.86
N LEU A 76 -10.56 9.35 21.13
CA LEU A 76 -10.84 10.67 21.70
C LEU A 76 -12.02 10.65 22.69
N VAL A 77 -13.10 9.94 22.35
CA VAL A 77 -14.31 9.88 23.17
C VAL A 77 -14.16 8.86 24.31
N LYS A 78 -13.72 7.63 24.02
CA LYS A 78 -13.72 6.55 25.02
C LYS A 78 -12.48 6.52 25.92
N LYS A 79 -11.31 6.90 25.41
CA LYS A 79 -10.07 6.90 26.22
C LYS A 79 -9.76 8.27 26.80
N LEU A 80 -9.96 9.33 26.02
CA LEU A 80 -9.64 10.70 26.43
C LEU A 80 -10.84 11.49 26.95
N HIS A 81 -12.02 10.87 27.02
CA HIS A 81 -13.25 11.40 27.62
C HIS A 81 -13.70 12.76 27.04
N PHE A 82 -13.36 13.05 25.78
CA PHE A 82 -13.89 14.24 25.11
C PHE A 82 -15.37 14.08 24.78
N PRO A 83 -16.18 15.16 24.89
CA PRO A 83 -17.59 15.11 24.51
C PRO A 83 -17.72 14.90 22.99
N PRO A 84 -18.56 13.95 22.55
CA PRO A 84 -18.82 13.74 21.12
C PRO A 84 -19.54 14.97 20.57
N SER A 85 -18.80 15.83 19.87
CA SER A 85 -19.30 17.08 19.31
C SER A 85 -18.94 17.19 17.83
N PHE A 86 -19.71 17.99 17.09
CA PHE A 86 -19.41 18.29 15.69
C PHE A 86 -18.01 18.91 15.54
N LEU A 87 -17.61 19.77 16.48
CA LEU A 87 -16.28 20.38 16.51
C LEU A 87 -15.18 19.34 16.71
N LEU A 88 -15.35 18.37 17.62
CA LEU A 88 -14.36 17.30 17.82
C LEU A 88 -14.14 16.50 16.54
N ARG A 89 -15.22 16.12 15.85
CA ARG A 89 -15.16 15.40 14.57
C ARG A 89 -14.49 16.24 13.49
N PHE A 90 -14.86 17.51 13.39
CA PHE A 90 -14.30 18.43 12.40
C PHE A 90 -12.79 18.61 12.62
N VAL A 91 -12.37 18.88 13.85
CA VAL A 91 -10.95 19.05 14.20
C VAL A 91 -10.18 17.74 13.97
N ALA A 92 -10.66 16.60 14.46
CA ALA A 92 -9.99 15.32 14.30
C ALA A 92 -9.76 14.95 12.81
N ARG A 93 -10.77 15.15 11.96
CA ARG A 93 -10.67 14.87 10.53
C ARG A 93 -9.71 15.82 9.82
N ASN A 94 -9.81 17.14 10.08
CA ASN A 94 -8.90 18.11 9.47
C ASN A 94 -7.46 17.91 9.91
N THR A 95 -7.22 17.60 11.19
CA THR A 95 -5.87 17.29 11.70
C THR A 95 -5.29 16.05 11.02
N TYR A 96 -6.10 15.00 10.82
CA TYR A 96 -5.66 13.81 10.08
C TYR A 96 -5.31 14.15 8.63
N VAL A 97 -6.17 14.87 7.92
CA VAL A 97 -5.91 15.28 6.53
C VAL A 97 -4.64 16.13 6.44
N ALA A 98 -4.51 17.13 7.30
CA ALA A 98 -3.33 17.99 7.38
C ALA A 98 -2.06 17.19 7.67
N PHE A 99 -2.12 16.23 8.59
CA PHE A 99 -1.00 15.33 8.87
C PHE A 99 -0.62 14.50 7.64
N THR A 100 -1.59 13.88 6.96
CA THR A 100 -1.31 13.09 5.75
C THR A 100 -0.74 13.95 4.61
N MET A 101 -1.20 15.20 4.49
CA MET A 101 -0.65 16.18 3.53
C MET A 101 0.79 16.54 3.86
N LEU A 102 1.12 16.79 5.13
CA LEU A 102 2.49 17.07 5.56
C LEU A 102 3.43 15.90 5.27
N VAL A 103 2.99 14.67 5.53
CA VAL A 103 3.76 13.47 5.20
C VAL A 103 3.98 13.34 3.69
N ALA A 104 2.96 13.61 2.88
CA ALA A 104 3.06 13.56 1.42
C ALA A 104 4.06 14.59 0.86
N ILE A 105 4.11 15.80 1.44
CA ILE A 105 5.07 16.84 1.05
C ILE A 105 6.49 16.49 1.52
N ALA A 106 6.64 15.93 2.72
CA ALA A 106 7.95 15.60 3.29
C ALA A 106 8.62 14.40 2.60
N PHE A 107 7.85 13.43 2.11
CA PHE A 107 8.37 12.19 1.51
C PHE A 107 7.74 11.91 0.13
N PRO A 108 8.14 12.63 -0.94
CA PRO A 108 7.58 12.44 -2.28
C PRO A 108 8.13 11.20 -3.01
N PHE A 109 8.55 10.16 -2.29
CA PHE A 109 9.16 8.95 -2.84
C PHE A 109 8.15 7.81 -2.92
N PHE A 110 7.31 7.83 -3.94
CA PHE A 110 6.19 6.89 -4.09
C PHE A 110 6.60 5.41 -4.01
N GLY A 111 7.56 4.96 -4.82
CA GLY A 111 7.96 3.55 -4.84
C GLY A 111 8.67 3.09 -3.56
N ALA A 112 9.48 3.96 -2.95
CA ALA A 112 10.10 3.65 -1.67
C ALA A 112 9.06 3.52 -0.54
N LEU A 113 8.07 4.41 -0.50
CA LEU A 113 7.00 4.37 0.50
C LEU A 113 6.09 3.13 0.32
N LEU A 114 5.76 2.80 -0.93
CA LEU A 114 5.06 1.55 -1.27
C LEU A 114 5.85 0.30 -0.88
N GLY A 115 7.16 0.26 -1.15
CA GLY A 115 8.03 -0.84 -0.73
C GLY A 115 8.06 -0.97 0.80
N PHE A 116 8.25 0.15 1.50
CA PHE A 116 8.32 0.16 2.96
C PHE A 116 7.04 -0.39 3.60
N PHE A 117 5.88 0.18 3.30
CA PHE A 117 4.60 -0.27 3.89
C PHE A 117 4.16 -1.63 3.32
N GLY A 118 4.55 -1.95 2.09
CA GLY A 118 4.37 -3.27 1.48
C GLY A 118 5.04 -4.38 2.27
N GLY A 119 6.32 -4.20 2.59
CA GLY A 119 7.04 -5.11 3.47
C GLY A 119 6.54 -5.07 4.91
N PHE A 120 6.51 -3.89 5.51
CA PHE A 120 6.27 -3.76 6.94
C PHE A 120 4.84 -4.10 7.37
N ALA A 121 3.83 -3.69 6.60
CA ALA A 121 2.42 -3.82 6.99
C ALA A 121 1.67 -4.91 6.19
N PHE A 122 1.89 -5.02 4.87
CA PHE A 122 1.19 -6.01 4.05
C PHE A 122 1.81 -7.40 4.13
N ALA A 123 3.14 -7.53 4.18
CA ALA A 123 3.78 -8.83 4.34
C ALA A 123 3.29 -9.61 5.57
N PRO A 124 3.19 -8.99 6.78
CA PRO A 124 2.72 -9.73 7.94
C PRO A 124 1.24 -10.10 7.88
N THR A 125 0.40 -9.16 7.46
CA THR A 125 -1.06 -9.34 7.43
C THR A 125 -1.53 -10.31 6.35
N THR A 126 -0.76 -10.47 5.27
CA THR A 126 -1.14 -11.30 4.12
C THR A 126 -0.42 -12.65 4.09
N TYR A 127 0.89 -12.69 4.40
CA TYR A 127 1.69 -13.91 4.21
C TYR A 127 1.95 -14.68 5.50
N PHE A 128 2.32 -14.01 6.61
CA PHE A 128 2.71 -14.75 7.82
C PHE A 128 1.54 -14.98 8.77
N LEU A 129 0.77 -13.94 9.13
CA LEU A 129 -0.27 -14.02 10.16
C LEU A 129 -1.35 -15.07 9.84
N PRO A 130 -2.00 -15.05 8.66
CA PRO A 130 -3.04 -16.03 8.35
C PRO A 130 -2.49 -17.46 8.28
N CYS A 131 -1.25 -17.65 7.81
CA CYS A 131 -0.61 -18.95 7.76
C CYS A 131 -0.31 -19.50 9.17
N ILE A 132 0.17 -18.67 10.10
CA ILE A 132 0.36 -19.06 11.51
C ILE A 132 -0.99 -19.40 12.14
N MET A 133 -2.00 -18.55 11.96
CA MET A 133 -3.35 -18.79 12.49
C MET A 133 -3.92 -20.11 11.96
N TRP A 134 -3.77 -20.39 10.67
CA TRP A 134 -4.20 -21.64 10.06
C TRP A 134 -3.50 -22.86 10.67
N LEU A 135 -2.17 -22.81 10.81
CA LEU A 135 -1.39 -23.90 11.40
C LEU A 135 -1.78 -24.17 12.86
N VAL A 136 -2.08 -23.13 13.64
CA VAL A 136 -2.49 -23.23 15.06
C VAL A 136 -3.91 -23.79 15.20
N ILE A 137 -4.85 -23.33 14.36
CA ILE A 137 -6.27 -23.71 14.46
C ILE A 137 -6.50 -25.12 13.87
N TYR A 138 -6.07 -25.36 12.63
CA TYR A 138 -6.43 -26.59 11.90
C TYR A 138 -5.44 -27.74 12.12
N LYS A 139 -4.23 -27.47 12.61
CA LYS A 139 -3.18 -28.47 12.91
C LYS A 139 -3.05 -29.53 11.81
N PRO A 140 -2.73 -29.15 10.57
CA PRO A 140 -2.63 -30.09 9.46
C PRO A 140 -1.54 -31.14 9.73
N LYS A 141 -1.68 -32.33 9.11
CA LYS A 141 -0.69 -33.40 9.22
C LYS A 141 0.71 -32.88 8.90
N LYS A 142 1.67 -33.15 9.78
CA LYS A 142 3.08 -32.80 9.57
C LYS A 142 3.55 -33.42 8.24
N PHE A 143 4.28 -32.65 7.45
CA PHE A 143 4.73 -32.99 6.09
C PHE A 143 3.64 -33.09 5.00
N SER A 144 2.42 -32.62 5.26
CA SER A 144 1.44 -32.38 4.18
C SER A 144 1.87 -31.20 3.30
N LEU A 145 1.46 -31.21 2.03
CA LEU A 145 1.64 -30.08 1.11
C LEU A 145 1.15 -28.76 1.72
N SER A 146 -0.01 -28.77 2.38
CA SER A 146 -0.54 -27.57 3.05
C SER A 146 0.36 -27.09 4.19
N TRP A 147 0.99 -28.01 4.93
CA TRP A 147 1.91 -27.66 6.00
C TRP A 147 3.19 -27.00 5.45
N PHE A 148 3.74 -27.54 4.37
CA PHE A 148 4.93 -26.98 3.71
C PHE A 148 4.66 -25.61 3.09
N THR A 149 3.54 -25.44 2.35
CA THR A 149 3.17 -24.16 1.75
C THR A 149 3.01 -23.06 2.81
N ASN A 150 2.34 -23.34 3.93
CA ASN A 150 2.18 -22.35 5.00
C ASN A 150 3.53 -21.94 5.60
N TRP A 151 4.45 -22.88 5.82
CA TRP A 151 5.80 -22.55 6.32
C TRP A 151 6.62 -21.72 5.34
N ILE A 152 6.54 -22.01 4.03
CA ILE A 152 7.17 -21.17 3.01
C ILE A 152 6.61 -19.76 3.05
N CYS A 153 5.28 -19.59 3.10
CA CYS A 153 4.64 -18.29 3.17
C CYS A 153 5.08 -17.49 4.41
N ILE A 154 5.25 -18.16 5.56
CA ILE A 154 5.74 -17.53 6.79
C ILE A 154 7.19 -17.05 6.61
N ILE A 155 8.08 -17.92 6.11
CA ILE A 155 9.50 -17.58 5.95
C ILE A 155 9.65 -16.45 4.93
N LEU A 156 8.99 -16.54 3.77
CA LEU A 156 9.01 -15.49 2.75
C LEU A 156 8.41 -14.19 3.26
N GLY A 157 7.26 -14.26 3.94
CA GLY A 157 6.63 -13.07 4.53
C GLY A 157 7.52 -12.38 5.56
N PHE A 158 8.23 -13.14 6.39
CA PHE A 158 9.17 -12.61 7.36
C PHE A 158 10.40 -11.97 6.70
N LEU A 159 10.96 -12.62 5.66
CA LEU A 159 12.04 -12.05 4.87
C LEU A 159 11.62 -10.74 4.20
N LEU A 160 10.43 -10.68 3.60
CA LEU A 160 9.89 -9.47 2.98
C LEU A 160 9.69 -8.35 4.01
N MET A 161 9.20 -8.68 5.22
CA MET A 161 9.00 -7.72 6.29
C MET A 161 10.30 -7.04 6.75
N ILE A 162 11.45 -7.72 6.63
CA ILE A 162 12.75 -7.15 6.99
C ILE A 162 13.41 -6.47 5.79
N LEU A 163 13.55 -7.19 4.68
CA LEU A 163 14.35 -6.74 3.55
C LEU A 163 13.73 -5.56 2.80
N SER A 164 12.41 -5.55 2.65
CA SER A 164 11.74 -4.51 1.87
C SER A 164 11.78 -3.14 2.56
N PRO A 165 11.52 -3.01 3.87
CA PRO A 165 11.72 -1.75 4.59
C PRO A 165 13.17 -1.26 4.57
N ILE A 166 14.15 -2.15 4.71
CA ILE A 166 15.58 -1.79 4.63
C ILE A 166 15.93 -1.22 3.25
N GLY A 167 15.48 -1.90 2.18
CA GLY A 167 15.69 -1.44 0.80
C GLY A 167 15.02 -0.10 0.53
N ALA A 168 13.78 0.07 0.99
CA ALA A 168 13.04 1.32 0.88
C ALA A 168 13.71 2.48 1.63
N LEU A 169 14.14 2.26 2.89
CA LEU A 169 14.85 3.27 3.67
C LEU A 169 16.18 3.66 3.01
N ARG A 170 16.92 2.69 2.48
CA ARG A 170 18.14 2.97 1.71
C ARG A 170 17.83 3.85 0.49
N ASN A 171 16.79 3.56 -0.27
CA ASN A 171 16.39 4.38 -1.42
C ASN A 171 15.99 5.79 -0.99
N ILE A 172 15.26 5.95 0.11
CA ILE A 172 14.94 7.27 0.66
C ILE A 172 16.22 8.03 1.03
N ILE A 173 17.17 7.39 1.73
CA ILE A 173 18.42 8.04 2.14
C ILE A 173 19.27 8.45 0.93
N VAL A 174 19.34 7.62 -0.11
CA VAL A 174 20.09 7.94 -1.33
C VAL A 174 19.43 9.11 -2.06
N ASN A 175 18.11 9.04 -2.29
CA ASN A 175 17.38 10.05 -3.05
C ASN A 175 17.21 11.37 -2.28
N HIS A 176 17.20 11.33 -0.94
CA HIS A 176 17.14 12.52 -0.10
C HIS A 176 18.42 13.36 -0.17
N LYS A 177 19.58 12.77 -0.53
CA LYS A 177 20.82 13.55 -0.70
C LYS A 177 20.71 14.62 -1.79
N ASP A 178 19.88 14.34 -2.79
CA ASP A 178 19.65 15.23 -3.94
C ASP A 178 18.36 16.06 -3.80
N TYR A 179 17.55 15.78 -2.75
CA TYR A 179 16.26 16.45 -2.54
C TYR A 179 16.42 17.79 -1.81
N LYS A 180 15.96 18.87 -2.45
CA LYS A 180 15.78 20.19 -1.80
C LYS A 180 14.31 20.36 -1.46
N PHE A 181 14.02 20.57 -0.17
CA PHE A 181 12.66 20.66 0.38
C PHE A 181 11.81 21.78 -0.26
N PHE A 182 12.46 22.80 -0.84
CA PHE A 182 11.87 23.85 -1.65
C PHE A 182 12.85 24.23 -2.75
N ASN A 183 12.50 23.98 -4.01
CA ASN A 183 13.10 24.62 -5.18
C ASN A 183 12.04 24.82 -6.26
#